data_AF-A0A519VP23-F1
#
_entry.id   AF-A0A519VP23-F1
#
_cell.length_a   1.000
_cell.length_b   1.000
_cell.length_c   1.000
_cell.angle_alpha   90.00
_cell.angle_beta   90.00
_cell.angle_gamma   90.00
#
_symmetry.space_group_name_H-M   'P 1'
#
loop_
_entity.id
_entity.type
_entity.pdbx_description
1 polymer ?
#
loop_
_entity_poly.entity_id
_entity_poly.type
_entity_poly.pdbx_seq_one_letter_code
_entity_poly.pdbx_strand_id
1 'polypeptide(L)'
;TAGKVENLRRAARRLHGLAVPAGATFSFWRQVGNPNFGRGYVLGREIREGCVVPTVAGGLCQLSNALYDAALRAGFTIVERHRHTQVIKGSLAEQDRDATVKWNYLDLRFRAPVAFHLEVELTADQLVVRFRGEKTTPDNPAAPAATPRPASALHDCYACGNVGCFKHPGQVPTRPAATRTTFVLDETWPEFAHYVQATANPADVVVVPQVISRQKNTLATLPQVVVLRRAAWRRQLGQRLAAKLGRNAFAQTLRGDAWVAAAAARHLPPDSTHLVVAQSLLPFLWQAGVLGGRTFDVLLTRLPAALLHARLDETHARYPSSPTLRDFRAPAAFVAAESRALTQARRLLTPHVELANLFNNKALLLDWVRPKVSPRAASGSRILFPASALARKGAYEMRQLAQELRLPLVVAGRATECTGFWQEVTTTPAGPDALAGIGLVVYPAYVEHQPRLLLRALAAGIPVVATVACGLGPQPGLTLVPVGDYAALRRAVVAAREYLTP
;
A
#
# COMPACT_ATOMS: atom_id res chain seq x y z
N THR A 1 12.51 14.60 14.09
CA THR A 1 13.59 14.00 13.27
C THR A 1 13.17 12.65 12.78
N ALA A 2 13.65 12.25 11.60
CA ALA A 2 13.56 10.88 11.07
C ALA A 2 13.94 9.80 12.10
N GLY A 3 15.09 9.94 12.77
CA GLY A 3 15.53 8.96 13.77
C GLY A 3 14.58 8.77 14.95
N LYS A 4 14.00 9.86 15.47
CA LYS A 4 12.95 9.82 16.50
C LYS A 4 11.73 9.03 16.03
N VAL A 5 11.27 9.29 14.80
CA VAL A 5 10.11 8.60 14.22
C VAL A 5 10.40 7.11 14.04
N GLU A 6 11.59 6.73 13.56
CA GLU A 6 12.00 5.32 13.44
C GLU A 6 12.04 4.62 14.80
N ASN A 7 12.58 5.27 15.84
CA ASN A 7 12.62 4.72 17.20
C ASN A 7 11.21 4.53 17.78
N LEU A 8 10.34 5.54 17.63
CA LEU A 8 8.94 5.46 18.04
C LEU A 8 8.20 4.34 17.30
N ARG A 9 8.36 4.23 15.98
CA ARG A 9 7.79 3.16 15.16
C ARG A 9 8.24 1.78 15.65
N ARG A 10 9.50 1.61 16.03
CA ARG A 10 10.02 0.35 16.59
C ARG A 10 9.40 0.00 17.94
N ALA A 11 9.35 0.95 18.86
CA ALA A 11 8.76 0.73 20.18
C ALA A 11 7.24 0.50 20.09
N ALA A 12 6.53 1.30 19.28
CA ALA A 12 5.10 1.16 19.04
C ALA A 12 4.74 -0.25 18.55
N ARG A 13 5.52 -0.83 17.63
CA ARG A 13 5.29 -2.21 17.15
C ARG A 13 5.42 -3.29 18.22
N ARG A 14 6.22 -3.05 19.28
CA ARG A 14 6.32 -4.00 20.41
C ARG A 14 5.16 -3.86 21.39
N LEU A 15 4.53 -2.68 21.44
CA LEU A 15 3.46 -2.36 22.36
C LEU A 15 2.06 -2.57 21.77
N HIS A 16 1.91 -2.37 20.46
CA HIS A 16 0.65 -2.51 19.76
C HIS A 16 0.15 -3.95 19.79
N GLY A 17 -1.11 -4.14 20.19
CA GLY A 17 -1.75 -5.44 20.34
C GLY A 17 -1.46 -6.15 21.67
N LEU A 18 -0.68 -5.54 22.57
CA LEU A 18 -0.36 -6.15 23.87
C LEU A 18 -1.63 -6.28 24.71
N ALA A 19 -1.94 -7.49 25.17
CA ALA A 19 -2.96 -7.76 26.17
C ALA A 19 -2.33 -7.77 27.57
N VAL A 20 -2.89 -6.98 28.49
CA VAL A 20 -2.44 -6.91 29.88
C VAL A 20 -3.59 -7.37 30.79
N PRO A 21 -3.39 -8.43 31.59
CA PRO A 21 -4.41 -8.91 32.52
C PRO A 21 -4.75 -7.90 33.62
N ALA A 22 -5.95 -8.03 34.19
CA ALA A 22 -6.37 -7.29 35.38
C ALA A 22 -5.36 -7.48 36.53
N GLY A 23 -5.02 -6.40 37.23
CA GLY A 23 -4.09 -6.40 38.36
C GLY A 23 -2.60 -6.57 37.98
N ALA A 24 -2.27 -6.90 36.73
CA ALA A 24 -0.88 -7.03 36.30
C ALA A 24 -0.23 -5.65 36.13
N THR A 25 1.04 -5.53 36.55
CA THR A 25 1.82 -4.30 36.35
C THR A 25 2.40 -4.27 34.95
N PHE A 26 1.97 -3.32 34.11
CA PHE A 26 2.65 -2.93 32.89
C PHE A 26 4.02 -2.31 33.22
N SER A 27 5.02 -2.59 32.40
CA SER A 27 6.37 -2.00 32.49
C SER A 27 6.85 -1.68 31.08
N PHE A 28 7.16 -0.42 30.81
CA PHE A 28 7.55 0.04 29.48
C PHE A 28 8.79 -0.73 28.99
N TRP A 29 9.83 -0.81 29.81
CA TRP A 29 11.06 -1.49 29.43
C TRP A 29 10.94 -3.02 29.39
N ARG A 30 10.04 -3.64 30.15
CA ARG A 30 9.77 -5.07 30.00
C ARG A 30 9.21 -5.40 28.62
N GLN A 31 8.39 -4.51 28.06
CA GLN A 31 7.81 -4.71 26.73
C GLN A 31 8.75 -4.28 25.59
N VAL A 32 9.40 -3.12 25.73
CA VAL A 32 10.28 -2.56 24.69
C VAL A 32 11.64 -3.26 24.68
N GLY A 33 12.18 -3.62 25.85
CA GLY A 33 13.52 -4.19 26.02
C GLY A 33 14.66 -3.21 25.71
N ASN A 34 15.92 -3.70 25.79
CA ASN A 34 17.12 -2.93 25.46
C ASN A 34 17.03 -2.27 24.07
N PRO A 35 17.04 -0.94 23.95
CA PRO A 35 16.90 -0.26 22.68
C PRO A 35 18.28 0.09 22.08
N ASN A 36 18.89 -0.87 21.38
CA ASN A 36 20.22 -0.73 20.78
C ASN A 36 20.23 -0.85 19.25
N PHE A 37 21.38 -0.55 18.62
CA PHE A 37 21.58 -0.65 17.17
C PHE A 37 21.31 -2.07 16.61
N GLY A 38 21.65 -3.13 17.35
CA GLY A 38 21.40 -4.51 16.94
C GLY A 38 19.90 -4.86 16.84
N ARG A 39 19.04 -4.12 17.56
CA ARG A 39 17.57 -4.19 17.45
C ARG A 39 17.01 -3.14 16.46
N GLY A 40 17.91 -2.46 15.75
CA GLY A 40 17.64 -1.48 14.71
C GLY A 40 17.21 -0.10 15.21
N TYR A 41 17.34 0.19 16.50
CA TYR A 41 17.21 1.57 16.98
C TYR A 41 18.31 2.43 16.38
N VAL A 42 17.98 3.69 16.12
CA VAL A 42 18.89 4.65 15.48
C VAL A 42 19.12 5.85 16.41
N LEU A 43 20.08 6.70 16.03
CA LEU A 43 20.30 7.96 16.73
C LEU A 43 19.05 8.85 16.59
N GLY A 44 18.47 9.17 17.74
CA GLY A 44 17.39 10.14 17.89
C GLY A 44 17.87 11.35 18.68
N ARG A 45 16.94 12.26 18.98
CA ARG A 45 17.21 13.43 19.84
C ARG A 45 16.75 13.12 21.26
N GLU A 46 17.57 13.44 22.23
CA GLU A 46 17.27 13.41 23.66
C GLU A 46 17.59 14.79 24.25
N ILE A 47 16.86 15.18 25.30
CA ILE A 47 17.25 16.34 26.12
C ILE A 47 17.91 15.80 27.38
N ARG A 48 19.17 16.15 27.58
CA ARG A 48 19.94 15.78 28.76
C ARG A 48 20.52 17.05 29.34
N GLU A 49 20.19 17.33 30.61
CA GLU A 49 20.65 18.55 31.30
C GLU A 49 20.43 19.79 30.40
N GLY A 50 19.23 19.86 29.82
CA GLY A 50 18.77 20.93 28.92
C GLY A 50 19.47 21.09 27.60
N CYS A 51 20.42 20.22 27.28
CA CYS A 51 21.06 20.15 25.99
C CYS A 51 20.40 19.11 25.11
N VAL A 52 20.13 19.46 23.85
CA VAL A 52 19.71 18.50 22.84
C VAL A 52 20.92 17.70 22.37
N VAL A 53 20.96 16.42 22.70
CA VAL A 53 22.07 15.50 22.37
C VAL A 53 21.58 14.33 21.50
N PRO A 54 22.42 13.82 20.58
CA PRO A 54 22.11 12.60 19.85
C PRO A 54 22.28 11.38 20.76
N THR A 55 21.23 10.58 20.90
CA THR A 55 21.26 9.34 21.70
C THR A 55 20.59 8.20 20.94
N VAL A 56 21.13 6.98 21.11
CA VAL A 56 20.48 5.76 20.60
C VAL A 56 19.07 5.66 21.19
N ALA A 57 18.08 5.39 20.34
CA ALA A 57 16.68 5.36 20.76
C ALA A 57 16.13 6.70 21.30
N GLY A 58 16.79 7.82 20.98
CA GLY A 58 16.31 9.15 21.37
C GLY A 58 14.89 9.43 20.87
N GLY A 59 14.08 10.02 21.75
CA GLY A 59 12.70 10.41 21.48
C GLY A 59 11.62 9.44 21.96
N LEU A 60 12.00 8.28 22.56
CA LEU A 60 11.04 7.36 23.18
C LEU A 60 10.26 7.95 24.35
N CYS A 61 10.77 9.00 25.01
CA CYS A 61 10.04 9.70 26.07
C CYS A 61 8.68 10.26 25.60
N GLN A 62 8.50 10.53 24.31
CA GLN A 62 7.19 10.93 23.80
C GLN A 62 6.15 9.81 23.95
N LEU A 63 6.57 8.55 23.77
CA LEU A 63 5.70 7.39 23.89
C LEU A 63 5.39 7.07 25.35
N SER A 64 6.37 7.16 26.25
CA SER A 64 6.11 7.02 27.69
C SER A 64 5.20 8.13 28.21
N ASN A 65 5.38 9.38 27.79
CA ASN A 65 4.46 10.48 28.13
C ASN A 65 3.03 10.16 27.68
N ALA A 66 2.85 9.70 26.44
CA ALA A 66 1.52 9.35 25.90
C ALA A 66 0.87 8.17 26.64
N LEU A 67 1.64 7.14 26.98
CA LEU A 67 1.17 6.00 27.78
C LEU A 67 0.76 6.43 29.19
N TYR A 68 1.56 7.30 29.81
CA TYR A 68 1.28 7.83 31.13
C TYR A 68 0.02 8.69 31.14
N ASP A 69 -0.13 9.63 30.19
CA ASP A 69 -1.34 10.45 30.07
C ASP A 69 -2.59 9.58 29.84
N ALA A 70 -2.48 8.56 28.98
CA ALA A 70 -3.57 7.60 28.77
C ALA A 70 -3.90 6.81 30.06
N ALA A 71 -2.89 6.41 30.83
CA ALA A 71 -3.07 5.66 32.08
C ALA A 71 -3.75 6.50 33.15
N LEU A 72 -3.35 7.77 33.29
CA LEU A 72 -4.01 8.72 34.18
C LEU A 72 -5.47 8.94 33.79
N ARG A 73 -5.76 9.18 32.49
CA ARG A 73 -7.14 9.37 32.01
C ARG A 73 -8.02 8.13 32.20
N ALA A 74 -7.41 6.95 32.17
CA ALA A 74 -8.09 5.67 32.44
C ALA A 74 -8.20 5.34 33.94
N GLY A 75 -7.71 6.20 34.84
CA GLY A 75 -7.74 5.94 36.28
C GLY A 75 -6.88 4.75 36.71
N PHE A 76 -5.82 4.43 35.96
CA PHE A 76 -4.90 3.35 36.32
C PHE A 76 -3.97 3.78 37.45
N THR A 77 -3.61 2.83 38.32
CA THR A 77 -2.66 3.07 39.41
C THR A 77 -1.25 3.18 38.85
N ILE A 78 -0.60 4.32 39.06
CA ILE A 78 0.79 4.54 38.64
C ILE A 78 1.72 3.93 39.69
N VAL A 79 2.53 2.95 39.28
CA VAL A 79 3.44 2.20 40.15
C VAL A 79 4.84 2.83 40.15
N GLU A 80 5.30 3.30 38.99
CA GLU A 80 6.59 3.98 38.84
C GLU A 80 6.45 5.06 37.77
N ARG A 81 6.87 6.28 38.10
CA ARG A 81 6.94 7.42 37.19
C ARG A 81 8.08 8.33 37.62
N HIS A 82 8.90 8.71 36.65
CA HIS A 82 9.96 9.70 36.83
C HIS A 82 9.67 10.94 35.98
N ARG A 83 9.91 12.12 36.53
CA ARG A 83 9.74 13.40 35.83
C ARG A 83 10.98 13.70 34.97
N HIS A 84 10.80 14.41 33.85
CA HIS A 84 11.94 15.00 33.16
C HIS A 84 12.54 16.11 34.01
N THR A 85 13.87 16.24 33.98
CA THR A 85 14.59 17.30 34.69
C THR A 85 14.23 18.69 34.17
N GLN A 86 13.67 18.80 32.96
CA GLN A 86 13.26 20.07 32.35
C GLN A 86 11.87 20.01 31.72
N VAL A 87 11.18 21.15 31.72
CA VAL A 87 9.85 21.33 31.13
C VAL A 87 10.02 22.06 29.81
N ILE A 88 9.61 21.42 28.72
CA ILE A 88 9.56 22.06 27.41
C ILE A 88 8.22 22.76 27.28
N LYS A 89 8.22 24.02 26.83
CA LYS A 89 7.00 24.78 26.58
C LYS A 89 6.09 24.07 25.57
N GLY A 90 4.79 23.97 25.85
CA GLY A 90 3.80 23.27 25.04
C GLY A 90 3.85 21.74 25.11
N SER A 91 4.61 21.15 26.03
CA SER A 91 4.67 19.69 26.24
C SER A 91 3.76 19.23 27.38
N LEU A 92 3.43 17.94 27.43
CA LEU A 92 2.70 17.33 28.55
C LEU A 92 3.38 17.56 29.91
N ALA A 93 4.68 17.87 29.94
CA ALA A 93 5.40 18.18 31.17
C ALA A 93 4.89 19.46 31.86
N GLU A 94 4.30 20.41 31.14
CA GLU A 94 3.70 21.62 31.73
C GLU A 94 2.50 21.29 32.62
N GLN A 95 1.80 20.19 32.30
CA GLN A 95 0.63 19.72 33.03
C GLN A 95 0.99 18.61 34.04
N ASP A 96 2.28 18.43 34.32
CA ASP A 96 2.84 17.31 35.08
C ASP A 96 2.41 15.92 34.56
N ARG A 97 2.19 15.84 33.24
CA ARG A 97 1.79 14.63 32.50
C ARG A 97 2.97 13.99 31.75
N ASP A 98 4.18 14.20 32.23
CA ASP A 98 5.40 13.61 31.68
C ASP A 98 5.91 12.42 32.49
N ALA A 99 6.46 11.44 31.77
CA ALA A 99 7.14 10.27 32.27
C ALA A 99 8.44 10.07 31.46
N THR A 100 9.60 10.34 32.06
CA THR A 100 10.89 10.02 31.46
C THR A 100 11.21 8.54 31.62
N VAL A 101 11.91 7.97 30.65
CA VAL A 101 12.34 6.57 30.66
C VAL A 101 13.80 6.48 30.20
N LYS A 102 14.60 5.67 30.90
CA LYS A 102 16.00 5.42 30.55
C LYS A 102 16.33 3.96 30.81
N TRP A 103 16.65 3.23 29.74
CA TRP A 103 17.07 1.84 29.86
C TRP A 103 18.37 1.76 30.69
N ASN A 104 18.50 0.95 31.74
CA ASN A 104 17.57 0.06 32.45
C ASN A 104 17.28 0.57 33.88
N TYR A 105 17.29 1.88 34.08
CA TYR A 105 17.31 2.53 35.40
C TYR A 105 16.00 3.26 35.73
N LEU A 106 15.34 3.86 34.72
CA LEU A 106 14.09 4.62 34.90
C LEU A 106 13.01 4.01 34.01
N ASP A 107 11.93 3.51 34.61
CA ASP A 107 10.82 2.88 33.91
C ASP A 107 9.50 3.64 34.11
N LEU A 108 8.54 3.37 33.22
CA LEU A 108 7.14 3.74 33.42
C LEU A 108 6.36 2.47 33.71
N ARG A 109 5.77 2.40 34.91
CA ARG A 109 4.98 1.26 35.35
C ARG A 109 3.63 1.69 35.88
N PHE A 110 2.59 0.97 35.49
CA PHE A 110 1.23 1.20 35.96
C PHE A 110 0.47 -0.12 36.02
N ARG A 111 -0.61 -0.14 36.79
CA ARG A 111 -1.48 -1.29 37.01
C ARG A 111 -2.92 -0.87 36.74
N ALA A 112 -3.62 -1.66 35.93
CA ALA A 112 -5.05 -1.50 35.69
C ALA A 112 -5.83 -2.51 36.55
N PRO A 113 -6.97 -2.12 37.15
CA PRO A 113 -7.83 -3.06 37.87
C PRO A 113 -8.57 -4.02 36.91
N VAL A 114 -8.66 -3.67 35.63
CA VAL A 114 -9.30 -4.47 34.57
C VAL A 114 -8.28 -4.91 33.52
N ALA A 115 -8.62 -5.95 32.76
CA ALA A 115 -7.83 -6.35 31.61
C ALA A 115 -7.99 -5.35 30.46
N PHE A 116 -6.92 -5.10 29.71
CA PHE A 116 -6.96 -4.20 28.56
C PHE A 116 -6.02 -4.63 27.43
N HIS A 117 -6.38 -4.21 26.21
CA HIS A 117 -5.53 -4.26 25.03
C HIS A 117 -4.95 -2.87 24.74
N LEU A 118 -3.64 -2.82 24.48
CA LEU A 118 -2.93 -1.61 24.11
C LEU A 118 -2.85 -1.48 22.59
N GLU A 119 -3.41 -0.40 22.05
CA GLU A 119 -3.20 -0.01 20.67
C GLU A 119 -2.28 1.21 20.61
N VAL A 120 -1.12 1.04 19.98
CA VAL A 120 -0.20 2.15 19.67
C VAL A 120 -0.12 2.32 18.17
N GLU A 121 -0.45 3.50 17.68
CA GLU A 121 -0.49 3.83 16.26
C GLU A 121 0.33 5.09 16.00
N LEU A 122 1.13 5.07 14.93
CA LEU A 122 1.93 6.22 14.51
C LEU A 122 1.47 6.63 13.11
N THR A 123 0.67 7.69 13.02
CA THR A 123 0.30 8.30 11.74
C THR A 123 1.45 9.18 11.24
N ALA A 124 1.27 9.88 10.12
CA ALA A 124 2.30 10.79 9.61
C ALA A 124 2.58 11.97 10.56
N ASP A 125 1.60 12.33 11.38
CA ASP A 125 1.55 13.54 12.18
C ASP A 125 1.31 13.28 13.67
N GLN A 126 0.72 12.14 14.05
CA GLN A 126 0.29 11.83 15.41
C GLN A 126 0.85 10.51 15.92
N LEU A 127 1.15 10.48 17.21
CA LEU A 127 1.33 9.27 17.98
C LEU A 127 0.05 9.06 18.80
N VAL A 128 -0.68 7.99 18.53
CA VAL A 128 -1.95 7.69 19.18
C VAL A 128 -1.79 6.46 20.06
N VAL A 129 -2.22 6.58 21.32
CA VAL A 129 -2.26 5.50 22.31
C VAL A 129 -3.71 5.31 22.73
N ARG A 130 -4.21 4.07 22.67
CA ARG A 130 -5.55 3.71 23.14
C ARG A 130 -5.48 2.47 24.02
N PHE A 131 -6.21 2.50 25.12
CA PHE A 131 -6.50 1.31 25.91
C PHE A 131 -7.92 0.86 25.58
N ARG A 132 -8.07 -0.41 25.19
CA ARG A 132 -9.37 -1.04 24.96
C ARG A 132 -9.62 -2.08 26.03
N GLY A 133 -10.66 -1.88 26.81
CA GLY A 133 -11.05 -2.76 27.90
C GLY A 133 -12.35 -2.25 28.51
N GLU A 134 -12.77 -2.88 29.60
CA GLU A 134 -13.90 -2.37 30.38
C GLU A 134 -13.58 -0.97 30.91
N LYS A 135 -14.60 -0.10 30.92
CA LYS A 135 -14.43 1.25 31.44
C LYS A 135 -14.29 1.16 32.95
N THR A 136 -13.15 1.61 33.45
CA THR A 136 -12.92 1.81 34.88
C THR A 136 -13.67 3.06 35.34
N THR A 137 -14.38 2.96 36.45
CA THR A 137 -14.83 4.13 37.19
C THR A 137 -13.59 4.69 37.90
N PRO A 138 -13.20 5.95 37.67
CA PRO A 138 -12.07 6.52 38.39
C PRO A 138 -12.42 6.63 39.87
N ASP A 139 -11.78 5.82 40.73
CA ASP A 139 -11.68 6.12 42.16
C ASP A 139 -10.77 7.37 42.29
N ASN A 140 -11.38 8.55 42.35
CA ASN A 140 -10.83 9.92 42.17
C ASN A 140 -9.72 10.31 43.19
N PRO A 141 -8.83 11.33 42.97
CA PRO A 141 -9.17 12.74 42.68
C PRO A 141 -8.40 13.32 41.46
N ALA A 142 -8.71 14.58 41.12
CA ALA A 142 -8.02 15.38 40.11
C ALA A 142 -6.50 15.12 40.05
N ALA A 143 -5.94 15.14 38.84
CA ALA A 143 -4.50 15.11 38.62
C ALA A 143 -3.81 16.03 39.64
N PRO A 144 -2.77 15.57 40.36
CA PRO A 144 -2.13 16.37 41.40
C PRO A 144 -1.84 17.77 40.86
N ALA A 145 -2.18 18.79 41.63
CA ALA A 145 -1.93 20.18 41.26
C ALA A 145 -0.48 20.31 40.79
N ALA A 146 -0.29 20.90 39.60
CA ALA A 146 1.04 21.03 39.02
C ALA A 146 1.93 21.80 39.99
N THR A 147 2.86 21.10 40.65
CA THR A 147 3.89 21.75 41.47
C THR A 147 4.84 22.47 40.52
N PRO A 148 4.98 23.82 40.61
CA PRO A 148 5.85 24.57 39.72
C PRO A 148 7.29 24.07 39.89
N ARG A 149 7.94 23.72 38.76
CA ARG A 149 9.34 23.31 38.76
C ARG A 149 10.22 24.57 38.73
N PRO A 150 11.29 24.65 39.55
CA PRO A 150 12.29 25.70 39.37
C PRO A 150 12.95 25.51 38.00
N ALA A 151 12.91 26.54 37.16
CA ALA A 151 13.66 26.55 35.91
C ALA A 151 15.15 26.58 36.27
N SER A 152 15.89 25.52 35.93
CA SER A 152 17.34 25.52 36.09
C SER A 152 17.96 26.45 35.05
N ALA A 153 18.21 27.70 35.43
CA ALA A 153 18.75 28.74 34.55
C ALA A 153 20.22 28.51 34.16
N LEU A 154 20.93 27.58 34.80
CA LEU A 154 22.39 27.44 34.66
C LEU A 154 22.83 26.33 33.69
N HIS A 155 21.91 25.44 33.28
CA HIS A 155 22.23 24.29 32.42
C HIS A 155 21.09 23.96 31.43
N ASP A 156 20.70 24.90 30.60
CA ASP A 156 19.74 24.64 29.53
C ASP A 156 20.09 25.37 28.23
N CYS A 157 19.68 24.80 27.10
CA CYS A 157 19.78 25.53 25.84
C CYS A 157 18.74 26.67 25.75
N TYR A 158 17.87 26.89 26.74
CA TYR A 158 16.88 27.96 26.75
C TYR A 158 17.33 29.21 27.53
N ALA A 159 18.27 29.07 28.47
CA ALA A 159 18.82 30.13 29.32
C ALA A 159 20.35 30.27 29.18
N CYS A 160 21.04 29.43 28.41
CA CYS A 160 22.47 29.62 28.13
C CYS A 160 22.80 30.89 27.32
N GLY A 161 21.80 31.64 26.84
CA GLY A 161 21.94 32.88 26.08
C GLY A 161 22.57 32.72 24.69
N ASN A 162 23.15 31.56 24.38
CA ASN A 162 23.81 31.29 23.11
C ASN A 162 22.80 30.83 22.04
N VAL A 163 22.03 31.81 21.55
CA VAL A 163 21.06 31.61 20.46
C VAL A 163 21.70 31.14 19.16
N GLY A 164 23.01 31.32 18.98
CA GLY A 164 23.78 30.87 17.80
C GLY A 164 24.26 29.42 17.85
N CYS A 165 24.12 28.73 18.99
CA CYS A 165 24.50 27.33 19.11
C CYS A 165 23.63 26.45 18.21
N PHE A 166 24.21 25.61 17.35
CA PHE A 166 23.44 24.71 16.46
C PHE A 166 22.52 23.71 17.20
N LYS A 167 22.69 23.55 18.53
CA LYS A 167 21.84 22.75 19.42
C LYS A 167 20.73 23.55 20.09
N HIS A 168 20.72 24.87 19.94
CA HIS A 168 19.74 25.77 20.55
C HIS A 168 18.34 25.50 19.98
N PRO A 169 17.28 25.40 20.80
CA PRO A 169 15.92 25.11 20.36
C PRO A 169 15.35 26.09 19.34
N GLY A 170 15.78 27.36 19.41
CA GLY A 170 15.42 28.41 18.45
C GLY A 170 16.20 28.37 17.13
N GLN A 171 17.27 27.56 17.04
CA GLN A 171 17.93 27.30 15.76
C GLN A 171 17.06 26.34 14.95
N VAL A 172 16.38 26.88 13.95
CA VAL A 172 15.80 26.06 12.88
C VAL A 172 16.97 25.49 12.09
N PRO A 173 17.08 24.15 11.91
CA PRO A 173 18.13 23.60 11.06
C PRO A 173 18.05 24.30 9.69
N THR A 174 19.13 25.00 9.32
CA THR A 174 19.24 25.83 8.11
C THR A 174 19.08 25.04 6.80
N ARG A 175 19.01 23.72 6.90
CA ARG A 175 18.65 22.83 5.81
C ARG A 175 17.44 22.01 6.24
N PRO A 176 16.25 22.22 5.66
CA PRO A 176 15.22 21.18 5.68
C PRO A 176 15.92 19.91 5.19
N ALA A 177 15.91 18.85 5.99
CA ALA A 177 16.37 17.57 5.49
C ALA A 177 15.54 17.29 4.24
N ALA A 178 16.17 17.31 3.06
CA ALA A 178 15.50 17.04 1.80
C ALA A 178 14.66 15.79 2.00
N THR A 179 13.35 15.89 1.80
CA THR A 179 12.42 14.79 2.06
C THR A 179 12.77 13.66 1.12
N ARG A 180 13.52 12.68 1.62
CA ARG A 180 13.89 11.49 0.86
C ARG A 180 12.63 10.68 0.63
N THR A 181 12.35 10.41 -0.63
CA THR A 181 11.31 9.49 -1.05
C THR A 181 11.93 8.11 -1.27
N THR A 182 11.21 7.06 -0.87
CA THR A 182 11.56 5.70 -1.28
C THR A 182 10.44 5.08 -2.09
N PHE A 183 10.77 4.73 -3.33
CA PHE A 183 9.87 4.05 -4.26
C PHE A 183 10.02 2.55 -4.07
N VAL A 184 8.98 1.89 -3.54
CA VAL A 184 8.91 0.44 -3.37
C VAL A 184 8.03 -0.12 -4.48
N LEU A 185 8.67 -0.54 -5.56
CA LEU A 185 8.02 -0.94 -6.80
C LEU A 185 8.00 -2.47 -6.93
N ASP A 186 6.95 -3.03 -7.52
CA ASP A 186 6.84 -4.46 -7.82
C ASP A 186 6.48 -4.69 -9.30
N GLU A 187 5.40 -4.06 -9.76
CA GLU A 187 4.96 -4.15 -11.15
C GLU A 187 5.77 -3.26 -12.09
N THR A 188 5.83 -3.66 -13.38
CA THR A 188 6.60 -2.97 -14.42
C THR A 188 5.69 -2.26 -15.43
N TRP A 189 4.94 -1.29 -14.93
CA TRP A 189 4.04 -0.48 -15.77
C TRP A 189 4.77 0.74 -16.32
N PRO A 190 4.73 1.00 -17.64
CA PRO A 190 5.31 2.21 -18.25
C PRO A 190 4.81 3.52 -17.62
N GLU A 191 3.56 3.57 -17.19
CA GLU A 191 2.93 4.75 -16.59
C GLU A 191 3.60 5.10 -15.26
N PHE A 192 3.81 4.10 -14.41
CA PHE A 192 4.52 4.29 -13.15
C PHE A 192 6.00 4.56 -13.37
N ALA A 193 6.61 3.96 -14.39
CA ALA A 193 7.97 4.25 -14.78
C ALA A 193 8.14 5.74 -15.16
N HIS A 194 7.27 6.28 -16.00
CA HIS A 194 7.28 7.71 -16.35
C HIS A 194 7.04 8.59 -15.12
N TYR A 195 6.09 8.23 -14.26
CA TYR A 195 5.84 8.97 -13.02
C TYR A 195 7.08 9.03 -12.12
N VAL A 196 7.73 7.88 -11.88
CA VAL A 196 8.95 7.80 -11.06
C VAL A 196 10.07 8.63 -11.70
N GLN A 197 10.28 8.54 -13.00
CA GLN A 197 11.28 9.36 -13.70
C GLN A 197 11.00 10.86 -13.60
N ALA A 198 9.74 11.27 -13.64
CA ALA A 198 9.33 12.67 -13.58
C ALA A 198 9.40 13.27 -12.17
N THR A 199 9.38 12.44 -11.12
CA THR A 199 9.23 12.91 -9.72
C THR A 199 10.39 12.56 -8.80
N ALA A 200 11.23 11.59 -9.16
CA ALA A 200 12.33 11.15 -8.32
C ALA A 200 13.52 12.11 -8.38
N ASN A 201 14.14 12.31 -7.22
CA ASN A 201 15.31 13.16 -7.05
C ASN A 201 16.58 12.31 -6.85
N PRO A 202 17.80 12.87 -7.02
CA PRO A 202 19.04 12.11 -6.82
C PRO A 202 19.27 11.57 -5.40
N ALA A 203 18.54 12.08 -4.40
CA ALA A 203 18.64 11.59 -3.03
C ALA A 203 17.70 10.41 -2.74
N ASP A 204 16.78 10.09 -3.67
CA ASP A 204 15.73 9.10 -3.47
C ASP A 204 16.26 7.67 -3.68
N VAL A 205 15.55 6.72 -3.06
CA VAL A 205 15.87 5.29 -3.13
C VAL A 205 14.79 4.56 -3.88
N VAL A 206 15.17 3.66 -4.78
CA VAL A 206 14.24 2.77 -5.47
C VAL A 206 14.50 1.34 -5.06
N VAL A 207 13.49 0.69 -4.50
CA VAL A 207 13.53 -0.72 -4.10
C VAL A 207 12.68 -1.52 -5.08
N VAL A 208 13.31 -2.48 -5.77
CA VAL A 208 12.66 -3.36 -6.76
C VAL A 208 12.99 -4.83 -6.49
N PRO A 209 12.07 -5.77 -6.74
CA PRO A 209 12.34 -7.20 -6.59
C PRO A 209 13.39 -7.70 -7.59
N GLN A 210 13.31 -7.22 -8.83
CA GLN A 210 14.16 -7.60 -9.94
C GLN A 210 14.30 -6.42 -10.91
N VAL A 211 15.37 -6.42 -11.71
CA VAL A 211 15.57 -5.42 -12.77
C VAL A 211 15.31 -6.07 -14.12
N ILE A 212 14.13 -5.80 -14.70
CA ILE A 212 13.77 -6.26 -16.04
C ILE A 212 14.34 -5.27 -17.08
N SER A 213 14.63 -5.72 -18.30
CA SER A 213 15.06 -4.84 -19.42
C SER A 213 14.21 -3.56 -19.56
N ARG A 214 12.88 -3.68 -19.43
CA ARG A 214 11.96 -2.52 -19.45
C ARG A 214 12.21 -1.52 -18.31
N GLN A 215 12.60 -1.99 -17.14
CA GLN A 215 12.98 -1.13 -16.01
C GLN A 215 14.42 -0.61 -16.13
N LYS A 216 15.31 -1.25 -16.90
CA LYS A 216 16.70 -0.78 -17.06
C LYS A 216 16.73 0.65 -17.56
N ASN A 217 15.95 0.99 -18.59
CA ASN A 217 15.90 2.35 -19.12
C ASN A 217 15.27 3.34 -18.13
N THR A 218 14.31 2.88 -17.33
CA THR A 218 13.65 3.72 -16.31
C THR A 218 14.54 4.03 -15.11
N LEU A 219 15.28 3.03 -14.65
CA LEU A 219 16.09 3.06 -13.44
C LEU A 219 17.54 3.50 -13.72
N ALA A 220 17.99 3.52 -14.97
CA ALA A 220 19.35 3.91 -15.35
C ALA A 220 19.71 5.34 -14.94
N THR A 221 18.71 6.23 -14.79
CA THR A 221 18.90 7.61 -14.38
C THR A 221 18.80 7.83 -12.87
N LEU A 222 18.45 6.80 -12.09
CA LEU A 222 18.23 6.90 -10.65
C LEU A 222 19.46 6.39 -9.88
N PRO A 223 20.03 7.17 -8.96
CA PRO A 223 21.34 6.86 -8.39
C PRO A 223 21.34 5.76 -7.32
N GLN A 224 20.21 5.47 -6.66
CA GLN A 224 20.15 4.49 -5.57
C GLN A 224 19.08 3.41 -5.80
N VAL A 225 19.46 2.37 -6.55
CA VAL A 225 18.58 1.22 -6.85
C VAL A 225 18.97 0.01 -5.99
N VAL A 226 18.04 -0.46 -5.17
CA VAL A 226 18.15 -1.66 -4.34
C VAL A 226 17.36 -2.80 -4.98
N VAL A 227 18.04 -3.90 -5.30
CA VAL A 227 17.43 -5.06 -5.97
C VAL A 227 17.28 -6.25 -5.01
N LEU A 228 16.05 -6.69 -4.75
CA LEU A 228 15.72 -7.76 -3.80
C LEU A 228 15.81 -9.16 -4.43
N ARG A 229 16.94 -9.46 -5.11
CA ARG A 229 17.14 -10.67 -5.93
C ARG A 229 16.75 -11.98 -5.23
N ARG A 230 17.16 -12.14 -3.96
CA ARG A 230 16.89 -13.35 -3.17
C ARG A 230 15.39 -13.54 -2.91
N ALA A 231 14.67 -12.47 -2.56
CA ALA A 231 13.23 -12.53 -2.32
C ALA A 231 12.46 -12.79 -3.62
N ALA A 232 12.87 -12.15 -4.72
CA ALA A 232 12.28 -12.36 -6.03
C ALA A 232 12.46 -13.80 -6.53
N TRP A 233 13.66 -14.35 -6.41
CA TRP A 233 13.95 -15.74 -6.77
C TRP A 233 13.13 -16.73 -5.94
N ARG A 234 13.02 -16.51 -4.63
CA ARG A 234 12.19 -17.33 -3.74
C ARG A 234 10.71 -17.28 -4.15
N ARG A 235 10.18 -16.10 -4.47
CA ARG A 235 8.81 -15.92 -5.00
C ARG A 235 8.61 -16.70 -6.29
N GLN A 236 9.53 -16.57 -7.25
CA GLN A 236 9.44 -17.23 -8.55
C GLN A 236 9.52 -18.76 -8.45
N LEU A 237 10.40 -19.29 -7.60
CA LEU A 237 10.47 -20.73 -7.34
C LEU A 237 9.19 -21.25 -6.69
N GLY A 238 8.68 -20.54 -5.68
CA GLY A 238 7.43 -20.90 -5.00
C GLY A 238 6.26 -21.01 -5.98
N GLN A 239 6.14 -20.06 -6.91
CA GLN A 239 5.12 -20.08 -7.96
C GLN A 239 5.29 -21.27 -8.92
N ARG A 240 6.52 -21.56 -9.38
CA ARG A 240 6.79 -22.69 -10.27
C ARG A 240 6.47 -24.04 -9.61
N LEU A 241 6.86 -24.20 -8.35
CA LEU A 241 6.57 -25.42 -7.59
C LEU A 241 5.07 -25.57 -7.30
N ALA A 242 4.39 -24.47 -6.97
CA ALA A 242 2.95 -24.48 -6.76
C ALA A 242 2.18 -24.91 -8.01
N ALA A 243 2.56 -24.38 -9.18
CA ALA A 243 1.98 -24.76 -10.46
C ALA A 243 2.19 -26.25 -10.76
N LYS A 244 3.37 -26.81 -10.49
CA LYS A 244 3.65 -28.25 -10.66
C LYS A 244 2.86 -29.14 -9.70
N LEU A 245 2.60 -28.67 -8.49
CA LEU A 245 1.94 -29.42 -7.42
C LEU A 245 0.42 -29.20 -7.35
N GLY A 246 -0.18 -28.50 -8.32
CA GLY A 246 -1.61 -28.19 -8.33
C GLY A 246 -2.09 -27.35 -7.14
N ARG A 247 -1.19 -26.62 -6.47
CA ARG A 247 -1.53 -25.80 -5.30
C ARG A 247 -2.19 -24.50 -5.74
N ASN A 248 -3.06 -23.94 -4.89
CA ASN A 248 -3.71 -22.65 -5.14
C ASN A 248 -2.67 -21.57 -5.48
N ALA A 249 -2.68 -21.12 -6.74
CA ALA A 249 -1.69 -20.19 -7.28
C ALA A 249 -1.79 -18.79 -6.62
N PHE A 250 -3.00 -18.36 -6.29
CA PHE A 250 -3.25 -17.06 -5.67
C PHE A 250 -2.65 -16.98 -4.26
N ALA A 251 -2.90 -18.00 -3.43
CA ALA A 251 -2.34 -18.07 -2.08
C ALA A 251 -0.79 -18.08 -2.10
N GLN A 252 -0.18 -18.68 -3.11
CA GLN A 252 1.28 -18.73 -3.25
C GLN A 252 1.86 -17.41 -3.74
N THR A 253 1.12 -16.68 -4.58
CA THR A 253 1.47 -15.29 -4.94
C THR A 253 1.50 -14.40 -3.69
N LEU A 254 0.46 -14.43 -2.85
CA LEU A 254 0.44 -13.65 -1.60
C LEU A 254 1.63 -13.97 -0.67
N ARG A 255 2.01 -15.25 -0.56
CA ARG A 255 3.21 -15.64 0.22
C ARG A 255 4.49 -15.08 -0.38
N GLY A 256 4.60 -15.10 -1.71
CA GLY A 256 5.70 -14.51 -2.44
C GLY A 256 5.82 -13.00 -2.20
N ASP A 257 4.69 -12.29 -2.28
CA ASP A 257 4.62 -10.84 -2.07
C ASP A 257 4.97 -10.47 -0.63
N ALA A 258 4.56 -11.28 0.36
CA ALA A 258 4.97 -11.13 1.75
C ALA A 258 6.50 -11.21 1.92
N TRP A 259 7.18 -12.12 1.21
CA TRP A 259 8.65 -12.20 1.26
C TRP A 259 9.33 -10.98 0.64
N VAL A 260 8.80 -10.48 -0.48
CA VAL A 260 9.31 -9.27 -1.13
C VAL A 260 9.09 -8.05 -0.23
N ALA A 261 7.89 -7.89 0.33
CA ALA A 261 7.57 -6.81 1.26
C ALA A 261 8.47 -6.83 2.51
N ALA A 262 8.70 -8.01 3.10
CA ALA A 262 9.60 -8.16 4.24
C ALA A 262 11.05 -7.82 3.90
N ALA A 263 11.51 -8.16 2.69
CA ALA A 263 12.82 -7.75 2.21
C ALA A 263 12.89 -6.23 1.98
N ALA A 264 11.89 -5.64 1.31
CA ALA A 264 11.80 -4.21 1.07
C ALA A 264 11.79 -3.41 2.37
N ALA A 265 11.03 -3.84 3.37
CA ALA A 265 10.94 -3.22 4.69
C ALA A 265 12.31 -3.05 5.38
N ARG A 266 13.25 -3.99 5.17
CA ARG A 266 14.61 -3.92 5.73
C ARG A 266 15.52 -2.92 5.02
N HIS A 267 15.18 -2.54 3.80
CA HIS A 267 15.94 -1.60 2.98
C HIS A 267 15.35 -0.18 2.98
N LEU A 268 14.31 0.08 3.77
CA LEU A 268 13.76 1.43 3.94
C LEU A 268 14.69 2.28 4.81
N PRO A 269 15.27 3.36 4.28
CA PRO A 269 16.06 4.27 5.09
C PRO A 269 15.23 4.89 6.24
N PRO A 270 15.83 5.09 7.43
CA PRO A 270 15.16 5.78 8.53
C PRO A 270 14.74 7.21 8.18
N ASP A 271 15.48 7.86 7.29
CA ASP A 271 15.26 9.23 6.82
C ASP A 271 14.30 9.37 5.63
N SER A 272 13.78 8.26 5.11
CA SER A 272 12.67 8.29 4.17
C SER A 272 11.38 8.69 4.86
N THR A 273 10.99 9.95 4.71
CA THR A 273 9.76 10.52 5.28
C THR A 273 8.54 10.33 4.38
N HIS A 274 8.76 10.06 3.09
CA HIS A 274 7.73 9.74 2.11
C HIS A 274 8.02 8.41 1.40
N LEU A 275 6.97 7.63 1.12
CA LEU A 275 7.07 6.37 0.36
C LEU A 275 6.08 6.36 -0.82
N VAL A 276 6.47 5.73 -1.92
CA VAL A 276 5.55 5.39 -3.02
C VAL A 276 5.54 3.88 -3.14
N VAL A 277 4.39 3.23 -2.90
CA VAL A 277 4.32 1.79 -2.64
C VAL A 277 3.45 1.07 -3.67
N ALA A 278 3.95 -0.04 -4.22
CA ALA A 278 3.18 -0.96 -5.04
C ALA A 278 2.01 -1.57 -4.27
N GLN A 279 0.81 -1.59 -4.87
CA GLN A 279 -0.41 -2.12 -4.23
C GLN A 279 -0.24 -3.57 -3.75
N SER A 280 0.48 -4.43 -4.49
CA SER A 280 0.70 -5.84 -4.12
C SER A 280 1.41 -6.00 -2.77
N LEU A 281 2.31 -5.09 -2.42
CA LEU A 281 3.13 -5.14 -1.21
C LEU A 281 2.53 -4.36 -0.03
N LEU A 282 1.57 -3.46 -0.31
CA LEU A 282 1.00 -2.52 0.63
C LEU A 282 0.48 -3.19 1.92
N PRO A 283 -0.34 -4.27 1.88
CA PRO A 283 -0.94 -4.83 3.09
C PRO A 283 0.13 -5.43 4.02
N PHE A 284 1.19 -6.00 3.46
CA PHE A 284 2.29 -6.58 4.23
C PHE A 284 3.18 -5.50 4.86
N LEU A 285 3.47 -4.42 4.13
CA LEU A 285 4.22 -3.27 4.66
C LEU A 285 3.45 -2.54 5.76
N TRP A 286 2.13 -2.44 5.59
CA TRP A 286 1.21 -1.93 6.60
C TRP A 286 1.25 -2.78 7.88
N GLN A 287 1.04 -4.10 7.76
CA GLN A 287 1.10 -5.03 8.89
C GLN A 287 2.48 -5.06 9.57
N ALA A 288 3.56 -4.91 8.81
CA ALA A 288 4.90 -4.79 9.36
C ALA A 288 5.13 -3.48 10.14
N GLY A 289 4.17 -2.54 10.10
CA GLY A 289 4.20 -1.25 10.76
C GLY A 289 5.26 -0.30 10.22
N VAL A 290 5.82 -0.59 9.03
CA VAL A 290 6.90 0.23 8.46
C VAL A 290 6.38 1.49 7.79
N LEU A 291 5.08 1.63 7.56
CA LEU A 291 4.49 2.85 7.01
C LEU A 291 4.23 3.93 8.07
N GLY A 292 4.12 3.54 9.36
CA GLY A 292 3.74 4.49 10.42
C GLY A 292 4.76 5.62 10.57
N GLY A 293 4.33 6.86 10.79
CA GLY A 293 5.25 8.02 10.84
C GLY A 293 5.82 8.45 9.47
N ARG A 294 5.36 7.85 8.37
CA ARG A 294 5.68 8.28 7.00
C ARG A 294 4.40 8.68 6.30
N THR A 295 4.51 9.65 5.39
CA THR A 295 3.47 9.81 4.36
C THR A 295 3.71 8.77 3.28
N PHE A 296 2.66 8.31 2.62
CA PHE A 296 2.83 7.40 1.49
C PHE A 296 1.74 7.53 0.45
N ASP A 297 2.14 7.32 -0.80
CA ASP A 297 1.26 7.17 -1.93
C ASP A 297 1.28 5.72 -2.43
N VAL A 298 0.23 5.29 -3.14
CA VAL A 298 0.08 3.91 -3.60
C VAL A 298 -0.06 3.86 -5.11
N LEU A 299 0.72 3.00 -5.76
CA LEU A 299 0.57 2.66 -7.18
C LEU A 299 -0.53 1.60 -7.30
N LEU A 300 -1.73 2.04 -7.67
CA LEU A 300 -2.94 1.24 -7.70
C LEU A 300 -3.10 0.57 -9.07
N THR A 301 -2.94 -0.75 -9.10
CA THR A 301 -2.92 -1.57 -10.32
C THR A 301 -4.20 -2.37 -10.53
N ARG A 302 -4.97 -2.62 -9.47
CA ARG A 302 -6.18 -3.44 -9.51
C ARG A 302 -7.23 -2.93 -8.53
N LEU A 303 -8.45 -3.42 -8.68
CA LEU A 303 -9.49 -3.27 -7.66
C LEU A 303 -8.95 -3.69 -6.28
N PRO A 304 -9.21 -2.89 -5.22
CA PRO A 304 -9.00 -3.33 -3.84
C PRO A 304 -9.67 -4.69 -3.60
N ALA A 305 -9.06 -5.56 -2.81
CA ALA A 305 -9.48 -6.95 -2.66
C ALA A 305 -10.94 -7.09 -2.20
N ALA A 306 -11.41 -6.20 -1.32
CA ALA A 306 -12.82 -6.16 -0.91
C ALA A 306 -13.77 -5.96 -2.10
N LEU A 307 -13.48 -4.96 -2.96
CA LEU A 307 -14.29 -4.66 -4.15
C LEU A 307 -14.13 -5.73 -5.22
N LEU A 308 -12.93 -6.29 -5.38
CA LEU A 308 -12.69 -7.40 -6.28
C LEU A 308 -13.50 -8.63 -5.88
N HIS A 309 -13.53 -8.99 -4.59
CA HIS A 309 -14.34 -10.11 -4.10
C HIS A 309 -15.82 -9.88 -4.39
N ALA A 310 -16.36 -8.70 -4.03
CA ALA A 310 -17.75 -8.35 -4.30
C ALA A 310 -18.10 -8.47 -5.79
N ARG A 311 -17.26 -7.93 -6.68
CA ARG A 311 -17.43 -8.03 -8.13
C ARG A 311 -17.42 -9.48 -8.62
N LEU A 312 -16.54 -10.32 -8.08
CA LEU A 312 -16.47 -11.74 -8.42
C LEU A 312 -17.69 -12.51 -7.89
N ASP A 313 -18.20 -12.17 -6.71
CA ASP A 313 -19.41 -12.78 -6.13
C ASP A 313 -20.65 -12.42 -6.95
N GLU A 314 -20.80 -11.15 -7.35
CA GLU A 314 -21.85 -10.70 -8.28
C GLU A 314 -21.77 -11.44 -9.63
N THR A 315 -20.56 -11.62 -10.17
CA THR A 315 -20.36 -12.36 -11.42
C THR A 315 -20.67 -13.85 -11.23
N HIS A 316 -20.35 -14.43 -10.07
CA HIS A 316 -20.64 -15.82 -9.75
C HIS A 316 -22.14 -16.07 -9.62
N ALA A 317 -22.91 -15.10 -9.12
CA ALA A 317 -24.37 -15.20 -9.08
C ALA A 317 -24.99 -15.31 -10.48
N ARG A 318 -24.36 -14.69 -11.50
CA ARG A 318 -24.79 -14.78 -12.91
C ARG A 318 -24.34 -16.07 -13.58
N TYR A 319 -23.15 -16.56 -13.23
CA TYR A 319 -22.56 -17.78 -13.79
C TYR A 319 -22.17 -18.79 -12.69
N PRO A 320 -23.14 -19.44 -12.03
CA PRO A 320 -22.87 -20.29 -10.87
C PRO A 320 -22.01 -21.52 -11.17
N SER A 321 -21.99 -21.96 -12.43
CA SER A 321 -21.21 -23.10 -12.92
C SER A 321 -19.73 -22.79 -13.17
N SER A 322 -19.30 -21.53 -13.07
CA SER A 322 -17.90 -21.16 -13.32
C SER A 322 -16.98 -21.67 -12.21
N PRO A 323 -15.96 -22.50 -12.52
CA PRO A 323 -14.98 -22.90 -11.52
C PRO A 323 -14.05 -21.76 -11.12
N THR A 324 -13.80 -20.76 -11.98
CA THR A 324 -12.69 -19.81 -11.78
C THR A 324 -13.04 -18.53 -11.00
N LEU A 325 -14.34 -18.26 -10.79
CA LEU A 325 -14.79 -17.05 -10.09
C LEU A 325 -14.53 -17.09 -8.58
N ARG A 326 -14.33 -18.29 -8.02
CA ARG A 326 -14.05 -18.51 -6.60
C ARG A 326 -12.56 -18.58 -6.26
N ASP A 327 -11.68 -18.69 -7.26
CA ASP A 327 -10.25 -18.94 -7.06
C ASP A 327 -9.48 -17.79 -6.39
N PHE A 328 -9.97 -16.56 -6.58
CA PHE A 328 -9.32 -15.33 -6.10
C PHE A 328 -9.96 -14.85 -4.82
N ARG A 329 -9.55 -15.41 -3.67
CA ARG A 329 -10.02 -14.97 -2.36
C ARG A 329 -8.84 -14.71 -1.42
N ALA A 330 -8.64 -13.43 -1.11
CA ALA A 330 -7.67 -12.98 -0.12
C ALA A 330 -8.18 -13.24 1.31
N PRO A 331 -7.29 -13.60 2.25
CA PRO A 331 -7.65 -13.72 3.66
C PRO A 331 -8.22 -12.41 4.23
N ALA A 332 -9.15 -12.48 5.16
CA ALA A 332 -9.79 -11.30 5.76
C ALA A 332 -8.78 -10.29 6.35
N ALA A 333 -7.70 -10.78 6.98
CA ALA A 333 -6.63 -9.94 7.50
C ALA A 333 -5.87 -9.16 6.40
N PHE A 334 -5.72 -9.73 5.21
CA PHE A 334 -5.13 -9.05 4.06
C PHE A 334 -6.07 -7.96 3.55
N VAL A 335 -7.35 -8.29 3.38
CA VAL A 335 -8.38 -7.35 2.91
C VAL A 335 -8.48 -6.15 3.86
N ALA A 336 -8.56 -6.40 5.17
CA ALA A 336 -8.63 -5.33 6.18
C ALA A 336 -7.38 -4.45 6.19
N ALA A 337 -6.19 -5.06 6.03
CA ALA A 337 -4.94 -4.30 5.95
C ALA A 337 -4.86 -3.44 4.69
N GLU A 338 -5.26 -3.96 3.53
CA GLU A 338 -5.32 -3.19 2.28
C GLU A 338 -6.28 -2.00 2.40
N SER A 339 -7.51 -2.24 2.88
CA SER A 339 -8.51 -1.18 3.05
C SER A 339 -8.04 -0.07 4.00
N ARG A 340 -7.45 -0.42 5.15
CA ARG A 340 -6.89 0.57 6.09
C ARG A 340 -5.73 1.35 5.49
N ALA A 341 -4.80 0.65 4.83
CA ALA A 341 -3.65 1.30 4.22
C ALA A 341 -4.05 2.26 3.08
N LEU A 342 -4.98 1.86 2.21
CA LEU A 342 -5.53 2.74 1.16
C LEU A 342 -6.26 3.95 1.75
N THR A 343 -6.98 3.77 2.86
CA THR A 343 -7.66 4.86 3.57
C THR A 343 -6.66 5.87 4.14
N GLN A 344 -5.50 5.42 4.63
CA GLN A 344 -4.46 6.31 5.16
C GLN A 344 -3.52 6.88 4.10
N ALA A 345 -3.46 6.28 2.91
CA ALA A 345 -2.65 6.79 1.81
C ALA A 345 -3.01 8.26 1.51
N ARG A 346 -1.98 9.05 1.19
CA ARG A 346 -2.11 10.46 0.82
C ARG A 346 -2.68 10.58 -0.60
N ARG A 347 -2.10 9.85 -1.57
CA ARG A 347 -2.59 9.74 -2.95
C ARG A 347 -2.58 8.30 -3.46
N LEU A 348 -3.45 8.04 -4.44
CA LEU A 348 -3.55 6.77 -5.15
C LEU A 348 -3.30 7.02 -6.63
N LEU A 349 -2.22 6.48 -7.18
CA LEU A 349 -1.81 6.72 -8.55
C LEU A 349 -2.26 5.56 -9.43
N THR A 350 -2.98 5.86 -10.50
CA THR A 350 -3.43 4.83 -11.43
C THR A 350 -3.72 5.44 -12.79
N PRO A 351 -3.42 4.74 -13.89
CA PRO A 351 -3.95 5.13 -15.20
C PRO A 351 -5.37 4.60 -15.44
N HIS A 352 -5.87 3.74 -14.55
CA HIS A 352 -7.15 3.06 -14.74
C HIS A 352 -8.31 3.93 -14.29
N VAL A 353 -9.16 4.36 -15.23
CA VAL A 353 -10.24 5.33 -14.97
C VAL A 353 -11.25 4.83 -13.93
N GLU A 354 -11.67 3.56 -14.00
CA GLU A 354 -12.57 2.99 -12.98
C GLU A 354 -11.94 3.08 -11.58
N LEU A 355 -10.64 2.81 -11.45
CA LEU A 355 -9.97 2.84 -10.16
C LEU A 355 -9.81 4.28 -9.65
N ALA A 356 -9.54 5.24 -10.54
CA ALA A 356 -9.48 6.65 -10.17
C ALA A 356 -10.85 7.14 -9.64
N ASN A 357 -11.94 6.77 -10.32
CA ASN A 357 -13.31 7.16 -9.94
C ASN A 357 -13.75 6.59 -8.59
N LEU A 358 -13.19 5.45 -8.16
CA LEU A 358 -13.45 4.90 -6.81
C LEU A 358 -12.90 5.80 -5.69
N PHE A 359 -11.92 6.66 -6.00
CA PHE A 359 -11.18 7.43 -5.00
C PHE A 359 -11.04 8.90 -5.39
N ASN A 360 -12.10 9.54 -5.91
CA ASN A 360 -12.11 10.90 -6.49
C ASN A 360 -11.22 11.94 -5.79
N ASN A 361 -11.19 11.98 -4.45
CA ASN A 361 -10.45 12.99 -3.70
C ASN A 361 -8.96 12.65 -3.45
N LYS A 362 -8.52 11.44 -3.81
CA LYS A 362 -7.16 10.92 -3.56
C LYS A 362 -6.49 10.38 -4.82
N ALA A 363 -7.26 10.06 -5.84
CA ALA A 363 -6.75 9.49 -7.08
C ALA A 363 -6.01 10.54 -7.90
N LEU A 364 -4.80 10.19 -8.35
CA LEU A 364 -4.10 10.88 -9.42
C LEU A 364 -4.19 9.99 -10.66
N LEU A 365 -5.00 10.42 -11.63
CA LEU A 365 -5.13 9.74 -12.91
C LEU A 365 -3.87 9.98 -13.75
N LEU A 366 -3.20 8.89 -14.14
CA LEU A 366 -2.05 8.92 -15.03
C LEU A 366 -2.48 8.63 -16.47
N ASP A 367 -1.74 9.16 -17.45
CA ASP A 367 -2.00 8.81 -18.85
C ASP A 367 -1.49 7.40 -19.16
N TRP A 368 -2.33 6.61 -19.83
CA TRP A 368 -1.90 5.33 -20.41
C TRP A 368 -0.80 5.57 -21.45
N VAL A 369 0.33 4.88 -21.32
CA VAL A 369 1.41 4.96 -22.31
C VAL A 369 0.98 4.19 -23.56
N ARG A 370 0.80 4.92 -24.67
CA ARG A 370 0.42 4.35 -25.96
C ARG A 370 1.56 3.54 -26.57
N PRO A 371 1.33 2.27 -26.93
CA PRO A 371 2.31 1.47 -27.66
C PRO A 371 2.59 2.07 -29.05
N LYS A 372 3.86 2.07 -29.47
CA LYS A 372 4.24 2.44 -30.84
C LYS A 372 3.88 1.28 -31.78
N VAL A 373 2.86 1.47 -32.61
CA VAL A 373 2.37 0.47 -33.59
C VAL A 373 2.10 1.20 -34.90
N SER A 374 2.43 0.58 -36.03
CA SER A 374 2.06 1.11 -37.34
C SER A 374 0.53 1.08 -37.52
N PRO A 375 -0.08 2.15 -38.05
CA PRO A 375 -1.51 2.17 -38.35
C PRO A 375 -1.89 1.00 -39.28
N ARG A 376 -3.06 0.41 -39.05
CA ARG A 376 -3.63 -0.63 -39.90
C ARG A 376 -4.96 -0.14 -40.45
N ALA A 377 -5.23 -0.45 -41.72
CA ALA A 377 -6.59 -0.33 -42.24
C ALA A 377 -7.48 -1.34 -41.50
N ALA A 378 -8.63 -0.90 -41.00
CA ALA A 378 -9.62 -1.76 -40.36
C ALA A 378 -10.40 -2.57 -41.42
N SER A 379 -9.70 -3.40 -42.18
CA SER A 379 -10.26 -4.22 -43.28
C SER A 379 -10.35 -5.72 -42.94
N GLY A 380 -10.07 -6.09 -41.68
CA GLY A 380 -10.19 -7.47 -41.23
C GLY A 380 -11.64 -7.86 -40.98
N SER A 381 -12.05 -9.08 -41.35
CA SER A 381 -13.38 -9.61 -41.06
C SER A 381 -13.49 -10.37 -39.73
N ARG A 382 -12.36 -10.54 -39.01
CA ARG A 382 -12.28 -11.36 -37.79
C ARG A 382 -12.42 -10.50 -36.53
N ILE A 383 -13.00 -11.10 -35.49
CA ILE A 383 -13.20 -10.45 -34.20
C ILE A 383 -12.24 -11.02 -33.17
N LEU A 384 -11.53 -10.14 -32.45
CA LEU A 384 -10.60 -10.54 -31.41
C LEU A 384 -11.25 -10.48 -30.03
N PHE A 385 -11.20 -11.61 -29.32
CA PHE A 385 -11.38 -11.67 -27.86
C PHE A 385 -9.98 -11.63 -27.19
N PRO A 386 -9.60 -10.51 -26.55
CA PRO A 386 -8.22 -10.24 -26.16
C PRO A 386 -7.81 -10.90 -24.83
N ALA A 387 -8.44 -12.01 -24.45
CA ALA A 387 -8.23 -12.66 -23.17
C ALA A 387 -8.32 -14.19 -23.23
N SER A 388 -8.00 -14.82 -22.10
CA SER A 388 -8.29 -16.24 -21.87
C SER A 388 -9.78 -16.43 -21.66
N ALA A 389 -10.28 -17.60 -22.01
CA ALA A 389 -11.70 -17.96 -21.92
C ALA A 389 -12.09 -18.20 -20.45
N LEU A 390 -12.12 -17.13 -19.67
CA LEU A 390 -12.39 -17.11 -18.24
C LEU A 390 -13.59 -16.20 -17.97
N ALA A 391 -14.41 -16.56 -16.98
CA ALA A 391 -15.66 -15.87 -16.67
C ALA A 391 -15.43 -14.39 -16.34
N ARG A 392 -14.46 -14.08 -15.47
CA ARG A 392 -14.08 -12.70 -15.11
C ARG A 392 -13.58 -11.85 -16.28
N LYS A 393 -13.21 -12.50 -17.39
CA LYS A 393 -12.77 -11.87 -18.64
C LYS A 393 -13.91 -11.71 -19.66
N GLY A 394 -15.15 -12.08 -19.30
CA GLY A 394 -16.33 -11.96 -20.14
C GLY A 394 -16.51 -13.10 -21.16
N ALA A 395 -15.92 -14.27 -20.89
CA ALA A 395 -15.94 -15.37 -21.86
C ALA A 395 -17.34 -15.92 -22.14
N TYR A 396 -18.26 -15.89 -21.16
CA TYR A 396 -19.63 -16.35 -21.33
C TYR A 396 -20.42 -15.42 -22.27
N GLU A 397 -20.34 -14.11 -22.06
CA GLU A 397 -20.95 -13.11 -22.93
C GLU A 397 -20.36 -13.18 -24.33
N MET A 398 -19.04 -13.33 -24.43
CA MET A 398 -18.37 -13.44 -25.73
C MET A 398 -18.82 -14.69 -26.49
N ARG A 399 -19.00 -15.82 -25.80
CA ARG A 399 -19.52 -17.07 -26.39
C ARG A 399 -20.94 -16.89 -26.88
N GLN A 400 -21.82 -16.37 -26.03
CA GLN A 400 -23.21 -16.09 -26.39
C GLN A 400 -23.30 -15.18 -27.62
N LEU A 401 -22.54 -14.07 -27.60
CA LEU A 401 -22.48 -13.12 -28.72
C LEU A 401 -22.00 -13.76 -30.02
N ALA A 402 -20.98 -14.62 -29.95
CA ALA A 402 -20.45 -15.29 -31.14
C ALA A 402 -21.40 -16.33 -31.71
N GLN A 403 -22.17 -17.02 -30.88
CA GLN A 403 -23.23 -17.94 -31.31
C GLN A 403 -24.37 -17.16 -31.99
N GLU A 404 -24.90 -16.13 -31.32
CA GLU A 404 -26.03 -15.34 -31.83
C GLU A 404 -25.72 -14.62 -33.16
N LEU A 405 -24.51 -14.08 -33.30
CA LEU A 405 -24.09 -13.28 -34.45
C LEU A 405 -23.23 -14.05 -35.46
N ARG A 406 -23.01 -15.35 -35.24
CA ARG A 406 -22.16 -16.25 -36.06
C ARG A 406 -20.77 -15.67 -36.34
N LEU A 407 -20.10 -15.23 -35.27
CA LEU A 407 -18.83 -14.50 -35.38
C LEU A 407 -17.63 -15.45 -35.34
N PRO A 408 -16.72 -15.40 -36.34
CA PRO A 408 -15.44 -16.08 -36.24
C PRO A 408 -14.55 -15.35 -35.23
N LEU A 409 -14.15 -16.05 -34.16
CA LEU A 409 -13.36 -15.46 -33.09
C LEU A 409 -11.88 -15.81 -33.18
N VAL A 410 -11.04 -14.80 -32.93
CA VAL A 410 -9.65 -14.99 -32.56
C VAL A 410 -9.54 -14.86 -31.05
N VAL A 411 -9.02 -15.88 -30.37
CA VAL A 411 -8.88 -15.92 -28.91
C VAL A 411 -7.41 -15.78 -28.53
N ALA A 412 -7.07 -14.73 -27.77
CA ALA A 412 -5.68 -14.44 -27.43
C ALA A 412 -5.12 -15.26 -26.26
N GLY A 413 -5.96 -15.64 -25.31
CA GLY A 413 -5.51 -16.35 -24.12
C GLY A 413 -5.55 -17.88 -24.24
N ARG A 414 -4.80 -18.54 -23.35
CA ARG A 414 -4.62 -20.00 -23.37
C ARG A 414 -5.43 -20.74 -22.32
N ALA A 415 -5.81 -20.07 -21.22
CA ALA A 415 -6.59 -20.70 -20.17
C ALA A 415 -8.07 -20.74 -20.55
N THR A 416 -8.78 -21.77 -20.10
CA THR A 416 -10.22 -21.95 -20.33
C THR A 416 -10.94 -22.30 -19.04
N GLU A 417 -12.22 -21.94 -18.94
CA GLU A 417 -13.11 -22.35 -17.83
C GLU A 417 -13.18 -23.88 -17.70
N CYS A 418 -13.32 -24.56 -18.84
CA CYS A 418 -13.38 -26.01 -18.93
C CYS A 418 -12.85 -26.48 -20.30
N THR A 419 -12.66 -27.79 -20.44
CA THR A 419 -12.40 -28.42 -21.75
C THR A 419 -13.62 -28.20 -22.64
N GLY A 420 -13.38 -27.86 -23.92
CA GLY A 420 -14.48 -27.69 -24.88
C GLY A 420 -15.33 -26.43 -24.72
N PHE A 421 -14.89 -25.42 -23.95
CA PHE A 421 -15.68 -24.20 -23.68
C PHE A 421 -16.25 -23.51 -24.95
N TRP A 422 -15.52 -23.58 -26.08
CA TRP A 422 -15.87 -22.96 -27.37
C TRP A 422 -16.45 -23.93 -28.41
N GLN A 423 -16.88 -25.15 -28.06
CA GLN A 423 -17.26 -26.20 -29.04
C GLN A 423 -18.30 -25.75 -30.10
N GLU A 424 -19.18 -24.81 -29.76
CA GLU A 424 -20.23 -24.31 -30.65
C GLU A 424 -19.87 -22.99 -31.37
N VAL A 425 -18.62 -22.53 -31.24
CA VAL A 425 -18.14 -21.27 -31.83
C VAL A 425 -16.90 -21.52 -32.67
N THR A 426 -16.86 -20.98 -33.88
CA THR A 426 -15.67 -20.99 -34.72
C THR A 426 -14.59 -20.13 -34.09
N THR A 427 -13.59 -20.78 -33.49
CA THR A 427 -12.48 -20.10 -32.82
C THR A 427 -11.14 -20.46 -33.45
N THR A 428 -10.23 -19.48 -33.44
CA THR A 428 -8.83 -19.68 -33.80
C THR A 428 -7.93 -19.05 -32.74
N PRO A 429 -6.81 -19.67 -32.38
CA PRO A 429 -5.85 -19.07 -31.47
C PRO A 429 -5.19 -17.85 -32.13
N ALA A 430 -4.92 -16.81 -31.34
CA ALA A 430 -4.15 -15.67 -31.83
C ALA A 430 -2.71 -16.10 -32.20
N GLY A 431 -2.26 -15.66 -33.38
CA GLY A 431 -0.88 -15.85 -33.83
C GLY A 431 0.12 -14.93 -33.10
N PRO A 432 1.39 -14.90 -33.55
CA PRO A 432 2.43 -14.02 -33.00
C PRO A 432 2.03 -12.54 -33.00
N ASP A 433 1.31 -12.14 -34.05
CA ASP A 433 0.64 -10.86 -34.14
C ASP A 433 -0.87 -11.04 -33.95
N ALA A 434 -1.33 -10.83 -32.72
CA ALA A 434 -2.73 -11.00 -32.34
C ALA A 434 -3.71 -10.04 -33.06
N LEU A 435 -3.21 -8.97 -33.69
CA LEU A 435 -4.03 -7.98 -34.40
C LEU A 435 -4.07 -8.22 -35.92
N ALA A 436 -3.42 -9.27 -36.43
CA ALA A 436 -3.41 -9.56 -37.87
C ALA A 436 -4.80 -9.99 -38.37
N GLY A 437 -5.31 -9.29 -39.39
CA GLY A 437 -6.63 -9.59 -39.98
C GLY A 437 -7.82 -9.33 -39.06
N ILE A 438 -7.62 -8.58 -37.97
CA ILE A 438 -8.69 -8.22 -37.02
C ILE A 438 -9.34 -6.91 -37.45
N GLY A 439 -10.66 -6.92 -37.58
CA GLY A 439 -11.46 -5.71 -37.82
C GLY A 439 -11.99 -5.07 -36.54
N LEU A 440 -12.24 -5.87 -35.50
CA LEU A 440 -12.87 -5.41 -34.27
C LEU A 440 -12.34 -6.19 -33.07
N VAL A 441 -12.09 -5.48 -31.97
CA VAL A 441 -11.80 -6.10 -30.67
C VAL A 441 -13.02 -5.97 -29.77
N VAL A 442 -13.47 -7.10 -29.21
CA VAL A 442 -14.61 -7.12 -28.28
C VAL A 442 -14.13 -7.66 -26.94
N TYR A 443 -14.32 -6.87 -25.88
CA TYR A 443 -13.83 -7.23 -24.56
C TYR A 443 -14.81 -6.94 -23.41
N PRO A 444 -15.75 -7.87 -23.15
CA PRO A 444 -16.79 -7.70 -22.14
C PRO A 444 -16.31 -8.09 -20.73
N ALA A 445 -15.13 -7.63 -20.32
CA ALA A 445 -14.52 -8.05 -19.07
C ALA A 445 -15.28 -7.56 -17.83
N TYR A 446 -15.24 -8.34 -16.75
CA TYR A 446 -15.62 -7.89 -15.41
C TYR A 446 -14.41 -7.35 -14.64
N VAL A 447 -13.23 -7.90 -14.93
CA VAL A 447 -11.97 -7.53 -14.29
C VAL A 447 -10.86 -7.44 -15.34
N GLU A 448 -10.40 -6.23 -15.58
CA GLU A 448 -9.15 -5.94 -16.26
C GLU A 448 -8.30 -5.01 -15.37
N HIS A 449 -6.99 -5.19 -15.43
CA HIS A 449 -6.04 -4.34 -14.74
C HIS A 449 -5.11 -3.65 -15.75
N GLN A 450 -4.75 -4.35 -16.84
CA GLN A 450 -3.73 -3.90 -17.77
C GLN A 450 -4.16 -4.14 -19.23
N PRO A 451 -5.00 -3.27 -19.81
CA PRO A 451 -5.61 -3.42 -21.15
C PRO A 451 -4.62 -3.19 -22.31
N ARG A 452 -3.41 -3.80 -22.28
CA ARG A 452 -2.34 -3.54 -23.26
C ARG A 452 -2.72 -3.91 -24.68
N LEU A 453 -3.46 -4.99 -24.88
CA LEU A 453 -3.88 -5.42 -26.21
C LEU A 453 -4.93 -4.46 -26.81
N LEU A 454 -5.81 -3.91 -25.97
CA LEU A 454 -6.76 -2.86 -26.38
C LEU A 454 -6.01 -1.57 -26.74
N LEU A 455 -5.05 -1.14 -25.92
CA LEU A 455 -4.20 0.02 -26.23
C LEU A 455 -3.45 -0.15 -27.55
N ARG A 456 -2.96 -1.36 -27.85
CA ARG A 456 -2.32 -1.68 -29.13
C ARG A 456 -3.32 -1.63 -30.30
N ALA A 457 -4.54 -2.14 -30.11
CA ALA A 457 -5.58 -2.11 -31.13
C ALA A 457 -5.99 -0.67 -31.47
N LEU A 458 -6.25 0.15 -30.45
CA LEU A 458 -6.57 1.57 -30.61
C LEU A 458 -5.43 2.35 -31.26
N ALA A 459 -4.17 2.09 -30.86
CA ALA A 459 -3.01 2.70 -31.50
C ALA A 459 -2.85 2.29 -32.97
N ALA A 460 -3.32 1.10 -33.35
CA ALA A 460 -3.35 0.64 -34.73
C ALA A 460 -4.58 1.12 -35.52
N GLY A 461 -5.52 1.83 -34.89
CA GLY A 461 -6.77 2.30 -35.53
C GLY A 461 -7.88 1.24 -35.59
N ILE A 462 -7.73 0.11 -34.90
CA ILE A 462 -8.76 -0.95 -34.85
C ILE A 462 -9.81 -0.56 -33.80
N PRO A 463 -11.11 -0.54 -34.14
CA PRO A 463 -12.16 -0.25 -33.19
C PRO A 463 -12.22 -1.29 -32.05
N VAL A 464 -12.57 -0.81 -30.86
CA VAL A 464 -12.67 -1.60 -29.65
C VAL A 464 -14.04 -1.37 -29.01
N VAL A 465 -14.77 -2.46 -28.75
CA VAL A 465 -15.94 -2.45 -27.87
C VAL A 465 -15.54 -3.14 -26.57
N ALA A 466 -15.55 -2.42 -25.46
CA ALA A 466 -15.14 -2.96 -24.17
C ALA A 466 -16.05 -2.49 -23.04
N THR A 467 -16.07 -3.23 -21.93
CA THR A 467 -16.75 -2.75 -20.72
C THR A 467 -15.95 -1.64 -20.04
N VAL A 468 -16.61 -0.82 -19.22
CA VAL A 468 -15.92 0.19 -18.39
C VAL A 468 -14.86 -0.40 -17.45
N ALA A 469 -14.95 -1.69 -17.12
CA ALA A 469 -13.94 -2.43 -16.36
C ALA A 469 -12.59 -2.58 -17.07
N CYS A 470 -12.48 -2.22 -18.36
CA CYS A 470 -11.19 -2.20 -19.06
C CYS A 470 -10.24 -1.09 -18.58
N GLY A 471 -10.78 -0.06 -17.91
CA GLY A 471 -10.00 1.03 -17.32
C GLY A 471 -9.53 2.12 -18.27
N LEU A 472 -9.91 2.05 -19.54
CA LEU A 472 -9.68 3.11 -20.52
C LEU A 472 -10.78 4.17 -20.40
N GLY A 473 -10.42 5.44 -20.59
CA GLY A 473 -11.39 6.54 -20.68
C GLY A 473 -11.99 6.67 -22.09
N PRO A 474 -13.08 7.44 -22.26
CA PRO A 474 -13.66 7.71 -23.57
C PRO A 474 -12.62 8.30 -24.53
N GLN A 475 -12.48 7.71 -25.70
CA GLN A 475 -11.52 8.15 -26.73
C GLN A 475 -11.94 7.62 -28.11
N PRO A 476 -11.43 8.21 -29.21
CA PRO A 476 -11.74 7.75 -30.56
C PRO A 476 -11.45 6.26 -30.77
N GLY A 477 -12.36 5.57 -31.45
CA GLY A 477 -12.25 4.13 -31.71
C GLY A 477 -12.59 3.22 -30.53
N LEU A 478 -12.92 3.76 -29.34
CA LEU A 478 -13.34 2.98 -28.17
C LEU A 478 -14.82 3.22 -27.86
N THR A 479 -15.61 2.15 -27.89
CA THR A 479 -16.99 2.13 -27.39
C THR A 479 -17.02 1.44 -26.03
N LEU A 480 -17.42 2.18 -25.00
CA LEU A 480 -17.54 1.67 -23.63
C LEU A 480 -18.99 1.25 -23.33
N VAL A 481 -19.17 0.06 -22.76
CA VAL A 481 -20.46 -0.44 -22.30
C VAL A 481 -20.45 -0.74 -20.79
N PRO A 482 -21.61 -0.70 -20.09
CA PRO A 482 -21.67 -1.09 -18.69
C PRO A 482 -21.26 -2.55 -18.47
N VAL A 483 -20.64 -2.84 -17.31
CA VAL A 483 -20.24 -4.20 -16.95
C VAL A 483 -21.48 -5.08 -16.81
N GLY A 484 -21.49 -6.20 -17.53
CA GLY A 484 -22.56 -7.18 -17.46
C GLY A 484 -23.88 -6.76 -18.13
N ASP A 485 -23.90 -5.66 -18.89
CA ASP A 485 -25.03 -5.31 -19.76
C ASP A 485 -24.84 -5.94 -21.14
N TYR A 486 -25.35 -7.16 -21.30
CA TYR A 486 -25.24 -7.90 -22.55
C TYR A 486 -25.99 -7.23 -23.70
N ALA A 487 -27.12 -6.58 -23.43
CA ALA A 487 -27.92 -5.92 -24.45
C ALA A 487 -27.18 -4.72 -25.04
N ALA A 488 -26.55 -3.90 -24.19
CA ALA A 488 -25.68 -2.80 -24.63
C ALA A 488 -24.46 -3.32 -25.40
N LEU A 489 -23.80 -4.37 -24.91
CA LEU A 489 -22.68 -5.01 -25.61
C LEU A 489 -23.08 -5.45 -27.02
N ARG A 490 -24.19 -6.18 -27.15
CA ARG A 490 -24.69 -6.67 -28.44
C ARG A 490 -24.98 -5.53 -29.40
N ARG A 491 -25.69 -4.49 -28.96
CA ARG A 491 -25.97 -3.30 -29.78
C ARG A 491 -24.69 -2.61 -30.25
N ALA A 492 -23.73 -2.44 -29.36
CA ALA A 492 -22.45 -1.82 -29.69
C ALA A 492 -21.65 -2.62 -30.72
N VAL A 493 -21.64 -3.96 -30.61
CA VAL A 493 -20.94 -4.82 -31.57
C VAL A 493 -21.65 -4.85 -32.92
N VAL A 494 -22.98 -4.88 -32.97
CA VAL A 494 -23.74 -4.79 -34.23
C VAL A 494 -23.46 -3.46 -34.93
N ALA A 495 -23.55 -2.34 -34.22
CA ALA A 495 -23.25 -1.02 -34.78
C ALA A 495 -21.80 -0.92 -35.30
N ALA A 496 -20.82 -1.46 -34.55
CA ALA A 496 -19.43 -1.46 -34.97
C ALA A 496 -19.19 -2.33 -36.23
N ARG A 497 -20.02 -3.34 -36.49
CA ARG A 497 -19.93 -4.21 -37.68
C ARG A 497 -20.46 -3.56 -38.94
N GLU A 498 -21.44 -2.68 -38.87
CA GLU A 498 -21.96 -1.97 -40.05
C GLU A 498 -20.87 -1.14 -40.75
N TYR A 499 -19.83 -0.75 -40.01
CA TYR A 499 -18.64 -0.06 -40.52
C TYR A 499 -17.51 -0.99 -40.97
N LEU A 500 -17.61 -2.30 -40.72
CA LEU A 500 -16.66 -3.31 -41.22
C LEU A 500 -17.21 -3.78 -42.57
N THR A 501 -16.86 -3.06 -43.63
CA THR A 501 -17.22 -3.42 -45.00
C THR A 501 -16.75 -4.86 -45.33
N PRO A 502 -17.55 -5.64 -46.07
CA PRO A 502 -17.18 -6.99 -46.50
C PRO A 502 -15.94 -7.03 -47.41
#